data_AF-A0A291GR19-F1
#
_entry.id   AF-A0A291GR19-F1
#
_cell.length_a   1.000
_cell.length_b   1.000
_cell.length_c   1.000
_cell.angle_alpha   90.00
_cell.angle_beta   90.00
_cell.angle_gamma   90.00
#
_symmetry.space_group_name_H-M   'P 1'
#
loop_
_entity.id
_entity.type
_entity.pdbx_description
1 polymer ?
#
loop_
_entity_poly.entity_id
_entity_poly.type
_entity_poly.pdbx_seq_one_letter_code
_entity_poly.pdbx_strand_id
1 'polypeptide(L)'
;MSLLAGPEGPAAESGWGHDHERKGFFTDTSICIGCKACEVACKEWNRNPIDGDLEILGSSYDNTGELGANTWRHVAFVEQGQERIEEAKESGRKLVSLGMPGIGPKSSGVRGATPAGDLSTTDRTPPDTPEFRWLMSSDVCKHCTNAGCLDVCPTGAIFRSEFGSVVVQEDVCNGCGTCVSACPFGVIERRDDGTISPFAHREDKVDRMGTASKCTLCHDRLVDGEDPACSATCPTQSIKFGDHADLTTEAQQRVTDLHERGMTEARLYGANPKDGVGGTGSVFLLLDEPEVYGLPPDPQVPTASLPATYARVGIAAAGMVAVAALSFLGGRR
;
A
#
# COMPACT_ATOMS: atom_id res chain seq x y z
N MET A 1 -12.34 14.75 1.69
CA MET A 1 -11.05 15.38 2.00
C MET A 1 -10.62 14.91 3.38
N SER A 2 -9.49 14.19 3.47
CA SER A 2 -8.75 14.18 4.74
C SER A 2 -8.34 15.63 5.05
N LEU A 3 -8.14 15.95 6.33
CA LEU A 3 -7.74 17.29 6.79
C LEU A 3 -6.36 17.72 6.23
N LEU A 4 -5.60 16.80 5.61
CA LEU A 4 -4.20 16.99 5.22
C LEU A 4 -3.90 16.69 3.74
N ALA A 5 -4.91 16.44 2.90
CA ALA A 5 -4.74 16.37 1.45
C ALA A 5 -5.76 17.29 0.76
N GLY A 6 -5.25 18.35 0.15
CA GLY A 6 -5.96 19.28 -0.72
C GLY A 6 -6.10 18.74 -2.15
N PRO A 7 -6.41 19.63 -3.11
CA PRO A 7 -6.64 19.26 -4.51
C PRO A 7 -5.35 19.17 -5.36
N GLU A 8 -4.21 19.61 -4.86
CA GLU A 8 -2.95 19.76 -5.62
C GLU A 8 -2.08 18.51 -5.55
N GLY A 9 -2.38 17.61 -4.61
CA GLY A 9 -1.80 16.28 -4.52
C GLY A 9 -0.62 16.18 -3.54
N PRO A 10 -0.19 14.95 -3.19
CA PRO A 10 0.69 14.73 -2.04
C PRO A 10 2.03 15.45 -2.06
N ALA A 11 2.72 15.51 -3.21
CA ALA A 11 4.03 16.13 -3.27
C ALA A 11 3.93 17.67 -3.20
N ALA A 12 3.02 18.29 -3.94
CA ALA A 12 2.79 19.73 -3.90
C ALA A 12 2.36 20.23 -2.51
N GLU A 13 1.60 19.42 -1.76
CA GLU A 13 1.04 19.80 -0.46
C GLU A 13 1.95 19.47 0.74
N SER A 14 3.14 18.94 0.47
CA SER A 14 4.13 18.58 1.49
C SER A 14 4.74 19.80 2.21
N GLY A 15 4.63 21.00 1.62
CA GLY A 15 5.13 22.25 2.19
C GLY A 15 6.63 22.49 2.00
N TRP A 16 7.31 21.69 1.18
CA TRP A 16 8.73 21.88 0.85
C TRP A 16 8.94 22.97 -0.20
N GLY A 17 10.09 23.65 -0.14
CA GLY A 17 10.41 24.79 -1.02
C GLY A 17 10.89 24.42 -2.44
N HIS A 18 10.89 23.14 -2.77
CA HIS A 18 11.29 22.59 -4.06
C HIS A 18 10.19 21.65 -4.55
N ASP A 19 9.95 21.66 -5.86
CA ASP A 19 8.86 20.89 -6.47
C ASP A 19 9.44 19.58 -7.02
N HIS A 20 9.06 18.46 -6.40
CA HIS A 20 9.33 17.13 -6.91
C HIS A 20 8.01 16.47 -7.31
N GLU A 21 8.04 15.74 -8.43
CA GLU A 21 6.92 14.87 -8.77
C GLU A 21 6.73 13.78 -7.70
N ARG A 22 5.46 13.41 -7.45
CA ARG A 22 5.12 12.33 -6.52
C ARG A 22 5.78 11.04 -7.00
N LYS A 23 6.62 10.45 -6.16
CA LYS A 23 7.23 9.15 -6.42
C LYS A 23 6.37 8.01 -5.89
N GLY A 24 6.56 6.83 -6.44
CA GLY A 24 5.77 5.66 -6.09
C GLY A 24 6.36 4.33 -6.55
N PHE A 25 5.60 3.27 -6.32
CA PHE A 25 5.88 1.94 -6.85
C PHE A 25 4.78 1.49 -7.80
N PHE A 26 5.15 0.74 -8.84
CA PHE A 26 4.26 -0.16 -9.55
C PHE A 26 4.73 -1.60 -9.35
N THR A 27 3.88 -2.43 -8.76
CA THR A 27 4.17 -3.87 -8.54
C THR A 27 3.30 -4.72 -9.46
N ASP A 28 3.91 -5.36 -10.46
CA ASP A 28 3.27 -6.33 -11.34
C ASP A 28 3.43 -7.74 -10.77
N THR A 29 2.37 -8.28 -10.14
CA THR A 29 2.42 -9.63 -9.57
C THR A 29 2.45 -10.71 -10.64
N SER A 30 2.10 -10.41 -11.89
CA SER A 30 2.10 -11.40 -12.98
C SER A 30 3.50 -11.88 -13.37
N ILE A 31 4.55 -11.13 -12.98
CA ILE A 31 5.95 -11.45 -13.26
C ILE A 31 6.78 -11.56 -11.97
N CYS A 32 6.14 -11.58 -10.81
CA CYS A 32 6.80 -11.86 -9.54
C CYS A 32 7.13 -13.35 -9.47
N ILE A 33 8.39 -13.68 -9.15
CA ILE A 33 8.85 -15.08 -9.02
C ILE A 33 9.02 -15.51 -7.57
N GLY A 34 8.57 -14.72 -6.61
CA GLY A 34 8.64 -15.08 -5.19
C GLY A 34 10.05 -15.14 -4.59
N CYS A 35 11.08 -14.60 -5.25
CA CYS A 35 12.48 -14.79 -4.83
C CYS A 35 12.87 -14.18 -3.47
N LYS A 36 11.99 -13.39 -2.83
CA LYS A 36 12.22 -12.64 -1.58
C LYS A 36 13.43 -11.68 -1.57
N ALA A 37 14.11 -11.45 -2.70
CA ALA A 37 15.23 -10.52 -2.79
C ALA A 37 14.88 -9.09 -2.32
N CYS A 38 13.63 -8.67 -2.58
CA CYS A 38 13.12 -7.37 -2.14
C CYS A 38 12.95 -7.26 -0.61
N GLU A 39 12.63 -8.35 0.10
CA GLU A 39 12.58 -8.37 1.56
C GLU A 39 14.00 -8.22 2.13
N VAL A 40 14.93 -9.03 1.62
CA VAL A 40 16.33 -9.04 2.07
C VAL A 40 16.99 -7.69 1.84
N ALA A 41 16.86 -7.12 0.64
CA ALA A 41 17.43 -5.80 0.35
C ALA A 41 16.83 -4.69 1.21
N CYS A 42 15.52 -4.78 1.52
CA CYS A 42 14.86 -3.83 2.40
C CYS A 42 15.42 -3.93 3.84
N LYS A 43 15.56 -5.14 4.38
CA LYS A 43 16.12 -5.34 5.71
C LYS A 43 17.59 -4.93 5.78
N GLU A 44 18.39 -5.31 4.79
CA GLU A 44 19.83 -4.98 4.72
C GLU A 44 20.06 -3.48 4.69
N TRP A 45 19.33 -2.75 3.84
CA TRP A 45 19.46 -1.30 3.74
C TRP A 45 19.04 -0.60 5.04
N ASN A 46 17.86 -0.94 5.57
CA ASN A 46 17.28 -0.26 6.74
C ASN A 46 17.82 -0.78 8.08
N ARG A 47 18.65 -1.84 8.06
CA ARG A 47 19.09 -2.59 9.25
C ARG A 47 17.92 -3.03 10.14
N ASN A 48 16.84 -3.46 9.51
CA ASN A 48 15.69 -3.96 10.24
C ASN A 48 16.05 -5.27 10.95
N PRO A 49 15.57 -5.48 12.19
CA PRO A 49 15.79 -6.73 12.90
C PRO A 49 15.26 -7.96 12.15
N ILE A 50 15.78 -9.12 12.53
CA ILE A 50 15.21 -10.42 12.16
C ILE A 50 13.86 -10.57 12.89
N ASP A 51 12.89 -11.21 12.25
CA ASP A 51 11.62 -11.54 12.88
C ASP A 51 11.76 -12.86 13.66
N GLY A 52 11.61 -12.80 14.98
CA GLY A 52 11.65 -13.99 15.85
C GLY A 52 12.92 -14.84 15.73
N ASP A 53 12.79 -16.14 16.02
CA ASP A 53 13.91 -17.11 16.07
C ASP A 53 14.03 -17.95 14.77
N LEU A 54 13.70 -17.38 13.61
CA LEU A 54 13.74 -18.06 12.30
C LEU A 54 12.86 -19.33 12.22
N GLU A 55 11.75 -19.34 12.95
CA GLU A 55 10.81 -20.46 12.91
C GLU A 55 10.19 -20.62 11.51
N ILE A 56 10.17 -21.84 11.00
CA ILE A 56 9.51 -22.17 9.75
C ILE A 56 8.03 -22.44 10.07
N LEU A 57 7.11 -21.66 9.49
CA LEU A 57 5.66 -21.80 9.71
C LEU A 57 5.13 -23.18 9.28
N GLY A 58 5.85 -23.87 8.38
CA GLY A 58 5.57 -25.24 7.95
C GLY A 58 4.32 -25.39 7.08
N SER A 59 3.63 -24.29 6.79
CA SER A 59 2.39 -24.23 6.03
C SER A 59 2.54 -23.58 4.64
N SER A 60 3.61 -22.82 4.41
CA SER A 60 3.87 -22.10 3.17
C SER A 60 5.37 -21.82 3.00
N TYR A 61 5.77 -21.40 1.79
CA TYR A 61 7.08 -20.77 1.53
C TYR A 61 7.18 -19.36 2.12
N ASP A 62 6.06 -18.81 2.55
CA ASP A 62 6.03 -17.61 3.35
C ASP A 62 6.48 -17.91 4.79
N ASN A 63 7.66 -17.42 5.16
CA ASN A 63 8.21 -17.53 6.52
C ASN A 63 8.19 -16.19 7.27
N THR A 64 7.72 -15.12 6.64
CA THR A 64 7.70 -13.78 7.25
C THR A 64 6.29 -13.45 7.76
N GLY A 65 5.26 -14.05 7.16
CA GLY A 65 3.88 -13.99 7.61
C GLY A 65 3.17 -12.72 7.13
N GLU A 66 3.54 -11.56 7.69
CA GLU A 66 2.92 -10.29 7.36
C GLU A 66 3.90 -9.11 7.45
N LEU A 67 3.45 -7.95 6.99
CA LEU A 67 4.18 -6.70 7.21
C LEU A 67 4.10 -6.30 8.68
N GLY A 68 5.19 -5.75 9.20
CA GLY A 68 5.27 -5.32 10.59
C GLY A 68 6.43 -4.37 10.85
N ALA A 69 6.73 -4.12 12.12
CA ALA A 69 7.74 -3.13 12.51
C ALA A 69 9.19 -3.51 12.08
N ASN A 70 9.42 -4.80 11.85
CA ASN A 70 10.71 -5.36 11.42
C ASN A 70 10.69 -5.85 9.95
N THR A 71 9.51 -5.99 9.35
CA THR A 71 9.32 -6.44 7.96
C THR A 71 8.51 -5.41 7.18
N TRP A 72 9.21 -4.53 6.47
CA TRP A 72 8.58 -3.42 5.73
C TRP A 72 8.22 -3.77 4.29
N ARG A 73 8.66 -4.94 3.85
CA ARG A 73 8.43 -5.54 2.54
C ARG A 73 8.22 -7.02 2.77
N HIS A 74 7.17 -7.58 2.19
CA HIS A 74 6.79 -8.97 2.38
C HIS A 74 6.45 -9.59 1.03
N VAL A 75 6.67 -10.89 0.86
CA VAL A 75 6.29 -11.69 -0.30
C VAL A 75 5.42 -12.83 0.17
N ALA A 76 4.15 -12.74 -0.21
CA ALA A 76 3.15 -13.78 0.00
C ALA A 76 3.20 -14.81 -1.13
N PHE A 77 2.89 -16.05 -0.77
CA PHE A 77 2.79 -17.20 -1.65
C PHE A 77 1.38 -17.78 -1.53
N VAL A 78 0.52 -17.50 -2.51
CA VAL A 78 -0.90 -17.89 -2.46
C VAL A 78 -1.17 -18.99 -3.48
N GLU A 79 -1.46 -20.18 -2.97
CA GLU A 79 -1.78 -21.35 -3.78
C GLU A 79 -3.27 -21.37 -4.14
N GLN A 80 -3.58 -21.65 -5.40
CA GLN A 80 -4.94 -21.68 -5.90
C GLN A 80 -5.20 -22.95 -6.68
N GLY A 81 -6.28 -23.65 -6.34
CA GLY A 81 -6.82 -24.73 -7.17
C GLY A 81 -7.71 -24.19 -8.30
N GLN A 82 -8.10 -25.10 -9.20
CA GLN A 82 -8.94 -24.80 -10.36
C GLN A 82 -10.19 -23.96 -10.05
N GLU A 83 -10.96 -24.33 -9.03
CA GLU A 83 -12.21 -23.61 -8.66
C GLU A 83 -11.95 -22.13 -8.40
N ARG A 84 -10.90 -21.80 -7.63
CA ARG A 84 -10.53 -20.42 -7.32
C ARG A 84 -10.08 -19.65 -8.56
N ILE A 85 -9.35 -20.31 -9.47
CA ILE A 85 -8.91 -19.70 -10.73
C ILE A 85 -10.13 -19.34 -11.59
N GLU A 86 -11.14 -20.21 -11.65
CA GLU A 86 -12.38 -19.96 -12.39
C GLU A 86 -13.21 -18.83 -11.77
N GLU A 87 -13.30 -18.77 -10.43
CA GLU A 87 -13.94 -17.65 -9.70
C GLU A 87 -13.28 -16.31 -10.04
N ALA A 88 -11.94 -16.25 -10.00
CA ALA A 88 -11.18 -15.04 -10.32
C ALA A 88 -11.43 -14.57 -11.76
N LYS A 89 -11.41 -15.51 -12.72
CA LYS A 89 -11.71 -15.26 -14.14
C LYS A 89 -13.17 -14.80 -14.33
N GLU A 90 -14.13 -15.38 -13.62
CA GLU A 90 -15.53 -14.96 -13.69
C GLU A 90 -15.74 -13.55 -13.12
N SER A 91 -15.17 -13.27 -11.96
CA SER A 91 -15.20 -11.95 -11.33
C SER A 91 -14.59 -10.88 -12.24
N GLY A 92 -13.42 -11.17 -12.83
CA GLY A 92 -12.79 -10.32 -13.83
C GLY A 92 -13.68 -10.08 -15.05
N ARG A 93 -14.27 -11.12 -15.63
CA ARG A 93 -15.22 -11.00 -16.76
C ARG A 93 -16.42 -10.12 -16.43
N LYS A 94 -16.97 -10.20 -15.21
CA LYS A 94 -18.06 -9.32 -14.76
C LYS A 94 -17.62 -7.85 -14.78
N LEU A 95 -16.39 -7.54 -14.36
CA LEU A 95 -15.86 -6.18 -14.36
C LEU A 95 -15.57 -5.66 -15.78
N VAL A 96 -14.97 -6.49 -16.64
CA VAL A 96 -14.64 -6.12 -18.03
C VAL A 96 -15.93 -5.94 -18.86
N SER A 97 -16.93 -6.80 -18.67
CA SER A 97 -18.21 -6.74 -19.41
C SER A 97 -19.10 -5.55 -19.05
N LEU A 98 -18.87 -4.89 -17.90
CA LEU A 98 -19.52 -3.62 -17.55
C LEU A 98 -19.07 -2.43 -18.42
N GLY A 99 -18.09 -2.64 -19.31
CA GLY A 99 -17.56 -1.62 -20.21
C GLY A 99 -16.69 -0.65 -19.42
N MET A 100 -15.38 -0.90 -19.40
CA MET A 100 -14.44 0.06 -18.85
C MET A 100 -14.60 1.41 -19.56
N PRO A 101 -14.80 2.54 -18.84
CA PRO A 101 -14.84 3.84 -19.47
C PRO A 101 -13.49 4.15 -20.11
N GLY A 102 -13.42 4.16 -21.43
CA GLY A 102 -12.23 4.61 -22.15
C GLY A 102 -12.06 6.12 -21.98
N ILE A 103 -11.18 6.54 -21.09
CA ILE A 103 -10.70 7.93 -21.02
C ILE A 103 -9.24 7.93 -21.42
N GLY A 104 -8.96 8.25 -22.68
CA GLY A 104 -7.61 8.46 -23.18
C GLY A 104 -7.61 8.83 -24.67
N PRO A 105 -6.92 9.91 -25.08
CA PRO A 105 -6.89 10.35 -26.46
C PRO A 105 -6.04 9.40 -27.32
N LYS A 106 -6.36 9.34 -28.62
CA LYS A 106 -5.68 8.52 -29.62
C LYS A 106 -4.20 8.87 -29.72
N SER A 107 -3.40 7.82 -29.90
CA SER A 107 -1.94 7.77 -29.91
C SER A 107 -1.23 8.83 -30.76
N SER A 108 -0.07 9.26 -30.26
CA SER A 108 1.09 9.65 -31.07
C SER A 108 2.35 9.27 -30.30
N GLY A 109 3.10 8.30 -30.81
CA GLY A 109 4.27 7.75 -30.11
C GLY A 109 5.48 8.67 -30.10
N VAL A 110 6.51 8.27 -29.33
CA VAL A 110 7.95 8.37 -29.66
C VAL A 110 8.78 7.56 -28.65
N ARG A 111 9.57 6.65 -29.22
CA ARG A 111 10.93 6.15 -28.95
C ARG A 111 11.64 6.51 -27.63
N GLY A 112 12.22 5.46 -27.03
CA GLY A 112 13.68 5.34 -26.87
C GLY A 112 14.22 5.26 -25.43
N ALA A 113 14.41 4.04 -24.92
CA ALA A 113 15.31 3.77 -23.80
C ALA A 113 16.20 2.55 -24.13
N THR A 114 17.49 2.66 -23.83
CA THR A 114 18.57 1.67 -24.08
C THR A 114 18.41 0.39 -23.26
N PRO A 115 18.91 -0.77 -23.74
CA PRO A 115 18.46 -2.06 -23.25
C PRO A 115 19.25 -2.54 -22.02
N ALA A 116 18.54 -2.69 -20.90
CA ALA A 116 18.75 -3.86 -20.04
C ALA A 116 18.39 -5.11 -20.88
N GLY A 117 19.10 -6.23 -20.67
CA GLY A 117 19.04 -7.42 -21.52
C GLY A 117 17.65 -7.75 -22.07
N ASP A 118 17.59 -8.00 -23.38
CA ASP A 118 16.35 -8.22 -24.12
C ASP A 118 15.63 -9.49 -23.65
N LEU A 119 14.76 -9.32 -22.66
CA LEU A 119 13.79 -10.31 -22.20
C LEU A 119 12.43 -10.14 -22.91
N SER A 120 12.37 -9.43 -24.05
CA SER A 120 11.13 -9.25 -24.81
C SER A 120 10.68 -10.54 -25.48
N THR A 121 11.60 -11.48 -25.72
CA THR A 121 11.34 -12.80 -26.31
C THR A 121 11.00 -13.87 -25.27
N THR A 122 11.06 -13.55 -23.98
CA THR A 122 10.67 -14.48 -22.93
C THR A 122 9.16 -14.49 -22.84
N ASP A 123 8.54 -15.66 -22.95
CA ASP A 123 7.11 -15.81 -22.68
C ASP A 123 6.84 -15.48 -21.20
N ARG A 124 6.37 -14.26 -20.95
CA ARG A 124 5.95 -13.77 -19.63
C ARG A 124 4.47 -14.03 -19.39
N THR A 125 3.82 -14.90 -20.18
CA THR A 125 2.50 -15.41 -19.83
C THR A 125 2.69 -16.30 -18.62
N PRO A 126 2.03 -16.02 -17.48
CA PRO A 126 1.94 -17.01 -16.43
C PRO A 126 1.41 -18.31 -17.06
N PRO A 127 2.03 -19.47 -16.83
CA PRO A 127 1.56 -20.71 -17.42
C PRO A 127 0.08 -20.88 -17.07
N ASP A 128 -0.77 -21.05 -18.08
CA ASP A 128 -2.19 -21.41 -17.87
C ASP A 128 -2.20 -22.87 -17.45
N THR A 129 -1.95 -23.11 -16.16
CA THR A 129 -2.13 -24.40 -15.52
C THR A 129 -3.54 -24.40 -14.94
N PRO A 130 -4.55 -24.86 -15.69
CA PRO A 130 -5.95 -24.80 -15.26
C PRO A 130 -6.21 -25.53 -13.93
N GLU A 131 -5.31 -26.43 -13.52
CA GLU A 131 -5.44 -27.23 -12.30
C GLU A 131 -4.90 -26.53 -11.05
N PHE A 132 -3.87 -25.69 -11.18
CA PHE A 132 -3.15 -25.09 -10.05
C PHE A 132 -2.43 -23.82 -10.46
N ARG A 133 -2.50 -22.76 -9.65
CA ARG A 133 -1.80 -21.49 -9.86
C ARG A 133 -1.15 -21.03 -8.57
N TRP A 134 0.08 -20.56 -8.68
CA TRP A 134 0.78 -19.91 -7.58
C TRP A 134 0.83 -18.41 -7.84
N LEU A 135 0.25 -17.62 -6.94
CA LEU A 135 0.33 -16.17 -6.96
C LEU A 135 1.41 -15.73 -5.98
N MET A 136 2.49 -15.17 -6.51
CA MET A 136 3.52 -14.52 -5.71
C MET A 136 3.28 -13.03 -5.71
N SER A 137 3.12 -12.43 -4.54
CA SER A 137 2.82 -11.00 -4.43
C SER A 137 3.72 -10.35 -3.41
N SER A 138 4.38 -9.28 -3.81
CA SER A 138 5.16 -8.49 -2.85
C SER A 138 4.32 -7.35 -2.31
N ASP A 139 4.08 -7.36 -1.00
CA ASP A 139 3.40 -6.31 -0.27
C ASP A 139 4.39 -5.27 0.32
N VAL A 140 3.91 -4.05 0.50
CA VAL A 140 4.63 -2.88 1.04
C VAL A 140 3.61 -1.80 1.46
N CYS A 141 4.06 -0.86 2.30
CA CYS A 141 3.28 0.36 2.61
C CYS A 141 2.78 1.04 1.33
N LYS A 142 1.54 1.51 1.38
CA LYS A 142 0.85 2.08 0.23
C LYS A 142 1.15 3.57 -0.01
N HIS A 143 1.80 4.26 0.92
CA HIS A 143 2.05 5.71 0.85
C HIS A 143 0.82 6.49 0.35
N CYS A 144 -0.30 6.33 1.06
CA CYS A 144 -1.62 6.81 0.66
C CYS A 144 -1.64 8.32 0.39
N THR A 145 -2.52 8.72 -0.54
CA THR A 145 -2.82 10.15 -0.76
C THR A 145 -3.43 10.74 0.52
N ASN A 146 -4.52 10.16 1.01
CA ASN A 146 -5.09 10.41 2.34
C ASN A 146 -4.53 9.34 3.28
N ALA A 147 -3.62 9.70 4.17
CA ALA A 147 -2.90 8.75 5.01
C ALA A 147 -3.41 8.77 6.45
N GLY A 148 -4.27 7.81 6.81
CA GLY A 148 -4.84 7.73 8.16
C GLY A 148 -3.79 7.69 9.27
N CYS A 149 -2.66 6.99 9.06
CA CYS A 149 -1.56 6.96 10.02
C CYS A 149 -0.91 8.33 10.27
N LEU A 150 -0.79 9.16 9.22
CA LEU A 150 -0.30 10.52 9.32
C LEU A 150 -1.33 11.40 10.05
N ASP A 151 -2.61 11.31 9.66
CA ASP A 151 -3.68 12.14 10.20
C ASP A 151 -3.88 12.01 11.72
N VAL A 152 -3.60 10.82 12.28
CA VAL A 152 -3.83 10.54 13.70
C VAL A 152 -2.57 10.65 14.57
N CYS A 153 -1.41 10.98 13.99
CA CYS A 153 -0.16 11.03 14.73
C CYS A 153 -0.12 12.26 15.66
N PRO A 154 -0.19 12.10 17.00
CA PRO A 154 -0.30 13.25 17.91
C PRO A 154 1.02 13.99 18.11
N THR A 155 2.16 13.37 17.79
CA THR A 155 3.49 13.96 17.98
C THR A 155 4.02 14.66 16.74
N GLY A 156 3.38 14.49 15.58
CA GLY A 156 3.95 14.90 14.30
C GLY A 156 5.14 14.05 13.84
N ALA A 157 5.37 12.88 14.44
CA ALA A 157 6.44 11.96 14.03
C ALA A 157 6.23 11.39 12.62
N ILE A 158 4.99 11.38 12.12
CA ILE A 158 4.70 10.92 10.75
C ILE A 158 4.48 12.16 9.88
N PHE A 159 5.24 12.26 8.79
CA PHE A 159 5.20 13.41 7.89
C PHE A 159 5.11 12.97 6.43
N ARG A 160 4.88 13.94 5.54
CA ARG A 160 4.92 13.74 4.10
C ARG A 160 6.22 14.33 3.54
N SER A 161 7.01 13.51 2.86
CA SER A 161 8.23 13.93 2.20
C SER A 161 7.92 14.79 0.97
N GLU A 162 8.95 15.45 0.46
CA GLU A 162 9.00 16.17 -0.80
C GLU A 162 8.64 15.28 -2.01
N PHE A 163 8.84 13.97 -1.90
CA PHE A 163 8.47 12.99 -2.93
C PHE A 163 7.01 12.51 -2.80
N GLY A 164 6.23 13.08 -1.87
CA GLY A 164 4.85 12.68 -1.58
C GLY A 164 4.71 11.39 -0.76
N SER A 165 5.82 10.80 -0.29
CA SER A 165 5.83 9.58 0.51
C SER A 165 5.51 9.90 1.98
N VAL A 166 4.72 9.03 2.62
CA VAL A 166 4.48 9.10 4.08
C VAL A 166 5.64 8.46 4.82
N VAL A 167 6.30 9.15 5.74
CA VAL A 167 7.53 8.69 6.43
C VAL A 167 7.37 8.83 7.95
N VAL A 168 7.95 7.90 8.71
CA VAL A 168 7.99 7.96 10.18
C VAL A 168 9.38 8.43 10.63
N GLN A 169 9.44 9.46 11.46
CA GLN A 169 10.62 9.92 12.18
C GLN A 169 10.66 9.21 13.53
N GLU A 170 11.47 8.16 13.60
CA GLU A 170 11.51 7.26 14.76
C GLU A 170 12.06 7.95 16.02
N ASP A 171 12.92 8.96 15.86
CA ASP A 171 13.48 9.80 16.93
C ASP A 171 12.45 10.76 17.57
N VAL A 172 11.38 11.11 16.83
CA VAL A 172 10.24 11.91 17.31
C VAL A 172 9.11 11.02 17.84
N CYS A 173 9.08 9.75 17.44
CA CYS A 173 8.01 8.82 17.79
C CYS A 173 8.03 8.49 19.30
N ASN A 174 6.92 8.74 19.98
CA ASN A 174 6.76 8.35 21.39
C ASN A 174 6.14 6.96 21.58
N GLY A 175 5.84 6.24 20.49
CA GLY A 175 5.29 4.89 20.55
C GLY A 175 3.83 4.80 21.00
N CYS A 176 2.99 5.83 20.82
CA CYS A 176 1.58 5.74 21.24
C CYS A 176 0.73 4.70 20.48
N GLY A 177 1.09 4.36 19.24
CA GLY A 177 0.42 3.30 18.46
C GLY A 177 -0.88 3.68 17.77
N THR A 178 -1.36 4.91 17.86
CA THR A 178 -2.62 5.33 17.19
C THR A 178 -2.57 5.13 15.68
N CYS A 179 -1.39 5.25 15.08
CA CYS A 179 -1.18 5.03 13.65
C CYS A 179 -1.41 3.58 13.20
N VAL A 180 -1.25 2.59 14.09
CA VAL A 180 -1.43 1.16 13.81
C VAL A 180 -2.89 0.88 13.45
N SER A 181 -3.82 1.27 14.34
CA SER A 181 -5.26 1.08 14.10
C SER A 181 -5.84 1.98 13.03
N ALA A 182 -5.16 3.07 12.69
CA ALA A 182 -5.60 3.99 11.64
C ALA A 182 -5.18 3.57 10.22
N CYS A 183 -4.28 2.60 10.09
CA CYS A 183 -3.87 2.11 8.78
C CYS A 183 -4.86 1.06 8.26
N PRO A 184 -5.59 1.31 7.16
CA PRO A 184 -6.52 0.32 6.62
C PRO A 184 -5.84 -0.91 6.03
N PHE A 185 -4.51 -0.87 5.87
CA PHE A 185 -3.72 -1.95 5.27
C PHE A 185 -2.89 -2.74 6.29
N GLY A 186 -2.93 -2.39 7.58
CA GLY A 186 -2.15 -3.09 8.62
C GLY A 186 -0.61 -2.99 8.49
N VAL A 187 -0.06 -2.14 7.62
CA VAL A 187 1.38 -2.14 7.28
C VAL A 187 2.31 -1.38 8.24
N ILE A 188 1.76 -0.81 9.32
CA ILE A 188 2.53 -0.05 10.32
C ILE A 188 2.27 -0.64 11.68
N GLU A 189 3.34 -0.97 12.37
CA GLU A 189 3.30 -1.55 13.71
C GLU A 189 4.30 -0.87 14.63
N ARG A 190 4.17 -1.15 15.92
CA ARG A 190 5.15 -0.74 16.91
C ARG A 190 6.18 -1.83 17.07
N ARG A 191 7.46 -1.45 17.01
CA ARG A 191 8.56 -2.37 17.28
C ARG A 191 8.47 -2.85 18.73
N ASP A 192 8.29 -4.16 18.89
CA ASP A 192 8.41 -4.84 20.17
C ASP A 192 9.88 -5.22 20.42
N ASP A 193 10.14 -5.96 21.49
CA ASP A 193 11.47 -6.47 21.86
C ASP A 193 11.98 -7.59 20.94
N GLY A 194 11.40 -7.73 19.74
CA GLY A 194 11.90 -8.62 18.70
C GLY A 194 11.39 -10.06 18.81
N THR A 195 10.44 -10.32 19.71
CA THR A 195 9.83 -11.64 19.83
C THR A 195 8.33 -11.56 19.78
N ILE A 196 7.75 -12.13 18.72
CA ILE A 196 6.39 -12.69 18.73
C ILE A 196 6.27 -13.81 19.80
N SER A 197 7.39 -14.26 20.38
CA SER A 197 7.44 -15.21 21.50
C SER A 197 7.37 -14.50 22.87
N PRO A 198 6.49 -14.93 23.80
CA PRO A 198 6.47 -14.45 25.18
C PRO A 198 7.72 -14.83 26.02
N PHE A 199 8.78 -15.39 25.43
CA PHE A 199 9.96 -15.90 26.12
C PHE A 199 11.29 -15.60 25.37
N ALA A 200 11.67 -14.33 25.22
CA ALA A 200 12.99 -13.95 24.71
C ALA A 200 14.05 -13.82 25.81
N HIS A 201 15.29 -14.23 25.50
CA HIS A 201 16.45 -13.96 26.35
C HIS A 201 16.87 -12.48 26.27
N ARG A 202 17.13 -11.89 27.43
CA ARG A 202 16.93 -10.48 27.77
C ARG A 202 18.13 -9.55 27.54
N GLU A 203 19.10 -9.90 26.69
CA GLU A 203 20.41 -9.23 26.65
C GLU A 203 20.72 -8.38 25.40
N ASP A 204 20.02 -8.57 24.28
CA ASP A 204 20.19 -7.72 23.09
C ASP A 204 19.16 -6.59 23.05
N LYS A 205 19.61 -5.34 23.14
CA LYS A 205 18.71 -4.18 22.99
C LYS A 205 18.32 -4.04 21.52
N VAL A 206 17.05 -4.28 21.21
CA VAL A 206 16.46 -3.96 19.92
C VAL A 206 16.47 -2.44 19.73
N ASP A 207 17.11 -1.96 18.65
CA ASP A 207 17.16 -0.54 18.33
C ASP A 207 15.75 0.01 18.10
N ARG A 208 15.47 1.19 18.68
CA ARG A 208 14.20 1.92 18.59
C ARG A 208 12.97 1.09 19.02
N MET A 209 13.15 0.25 20.03
CA MET A 209 12.05 -0.45 20.69
C MET A 209 10.93 0.52 21.11
N GLY A 210 9.69 0.16 20.83
CA GLY A 210 8.49 0.91 21.18
C GLY A 210 8.03 1.93 20.14
N THR A 211 8.87 2.31 19.17
CA THR A 211 8.51 3.25 18.09
C THR A 211 7.69 2.57 17.00
N ALA A 212 6.87 3.34 16.28
CA ALA A 212 6.19 2.84 15.10
C ALA A 212 7.14 2.79 13.90
N SER A 213 7.08 1.73 13.10
CA SER A 213 7.95 1.53 11.95
C SER A 213 7.17 0.94 10.78
N LYS A 214 7.57 1.33 9.56
CA LYS A 214 7.01 0.86 8.28
C LYS A 214 7.94 1.30 7.14
N CYS A 215 7.67 0.84 5.92
CA CYS A 215 8.36 1.32 4.72
C CYS A 215 8.34 2.85 4.62
N THR A 216 9.50 3.43 4.29
CA THR A 216 9.77 4.87 4.14
C THR A 216 9.82 5.31 2.68
N LEU A 217 9.49 4.43 1.73
CA LEU A 217 9.84 4.54 0.31
C LEU A 217 11.35 4.71 0.09
N CYS A 218 12.20 4.29 1.05
CA CYS A 218 13.64 4.59 1.06
C CYS A 218 13.95 6.10 0.95
N HIS A 219 13.19 6.94 1.66
CA HIS A 219 13.32 8.41 1.61
C HIS A 219 14.77 8.90 1.65
N ASP A 220 15.62 8.28 2.47
CA ASP A 220 17.06 8.52 2.55
C ASP A 220 17.79 8.32 1.21
N ARG A 221 17.50 7.25 0.47
CA ARG A 221 18.03 7.00 -0.88
C ARG A 221 17.50 8.02 -1.89
N LEU A 222 16.23 8.37 -1.78
CA LEU A 222 15.58 9.31 -2.71
C LEU A 222 16.19 10.71 -2.62
N VAL A 223 16.53 11.17 -1.41
CA VAL A 223 17.22 12.45 -1.18
C VAL A 223 18.56 12.50 -1.93
N ASP A 224 19.25 11.35 -2.04
CA ASP A 224 20.51 11.21 -2.78
C ASP A 224 20.30 10.88 -4.28
N GLY A 225 19.06 10.85 -4.75
CA GLY A 225 18.73 10.53 -6.15
C GLY A 225 18.88 9.05 -6.50
N GLU A 226 18.87 8.16 -5.51
CA GLU A 226 18.95 6.71 -5.69
C GLU A 226 17.57 6.04 -5.64
N ASP A 227 17.40 4.97 -6.42
CA ASP A 227 16.22 4.12 -6.38
C ASP A 227 16.11 3.34 -5.06
N PRO A 228 14.90 3.04 -4.57
CA PRO A 228 14.69 2.17 -3.42
C PRO A 228 15.38 0.81 -3.55
N ALA A 229 15.96 0.32 -2.44
CA ALA A 229 16.71 -0.94 -2.42
C ALA A 229 15.91 -2.13 -2.97
N CYS A 230 14.60 -2.14 -2.69
CA CYS A 230 13.71 -3.24 -3.03
C CYS A 230 13.25 -3.24 -4.51
N SER A 231 13.26 -2.09 -5.21
CA SER A 231 13.08 -2.03 -6.66
C SER A 231 14.38 -2.30 -7.39
N ALA A 232 15.50 -1.75 -6.90
CA ALA A 232 16.83 -1.94 -7.49
C ALA A 232 17.27 -3.42 -7.54
N THR A 233 16.86 -4.23 -6.56
CA THR A 233 17.20 -5.66 -6.48
C THR A 233 16.27 -6.59 -7.29
N CYS A 234 15.13 -6.09 -7.78
CA CYS A 234 14.09 -6.96 -8.35
C CYS A 234 14.53 -7.56 -9.70
N PRO A 235 14.79 -8.88 -9.79
CA PRO A 235 15.41 -9.46 -10.99
C PRO A 235 14.46 -9.51 -12.19
N THR A 236 13.16 -9.57 -11.95
CA THR A 236 12.14 -9.64 -13.01
C THR A 236 11.54 -8.29 -13.36
N GLN A 237 11.96 -7.22 -12.67
CA GLN A 237 11.31 -5.91 -12.75
C GLN A 237 9.81 -5.95 -12.43
N SER A 238 9.38 -6.93 -11.61
CA SER A 238 8.05 -6.95 -11.00
C SER A 238 7.79 -5.69 -10.17
N ILE A 239 8.85 -5.03 -9.69
CA ILE A 239 8.76 -3.86 -8.82
C ILE A 239 9.47 -2.72 -9.54
N LYS A 240 8.70 -1.71 -9.94
CA LYS A 240 9.20 -0.51 -10.60
C LYS A 240 9.05 0.69 -9.68
N PHE A 241 10.01 1.60 -9.75
CA PHE A 241 10.02 2.87 -9.03
C PHE A 241 10.15 4.01 -10.04
N GLY A 242 9.57 5.17 -9.72
CA GLY A 242 9.56 6.33 -10.60
C GLY A 242 8.43 7.29 -10.25
N ASP A 243 8.09 8.14 -11.22
CA ASP A 243 6.99 9.09 -11.12
C ASP A 243 5.65 8.37 -11.10
N HIS A 244 4.83 8.70 -10.09
CA HIS A 244 3.59 7.99 -9.80
C HIS A 244 2.59 8.04 -10.96
N ALA A 245 2.53 9.16 -11.68
CA ALA A 245 1.64 9.34 -12.82
C ALA A 245 2.04 8.41 -13.99
N ASP A 246 3.34 8.31 -14.27
CA ASP A 246 3.88 7.44 -15.32
C ASP A 246 3.68 5.97 -14.97
N LEU A 247 3.99 5.60 -13.73
CA LEU A 247 3.78 4.25 -13.21
C LEU A 247 2.31 3.82 -13.27
N THR A 248 1.38 4.72 -12.95
CA THR A 248 -0.07 4.45 -13.04
C THR A 248 -0.52 4.27 -14.49
N THR A 249 0.02 5.08 -15.40
CA THR A 249 -0.26 4.97 -16.84
C THR A 249 0.25 3.64 -17.40
N GLU A 250 1.48 3.25 -17.03
CA GLU A 250 2.07 1.97 -17.41
C GLU A 250 1.25 0.79 -16.86
N ALA A 251 0.85 0.86 -15.59
CA ALA A 251 0.04 -0.17 -14.96
C ALA A 251 -1.30 -0.36 -15.69
N GLN A 252 -1.94 0.74 -16.12
CA GLN A 252 -3.22 0.68 -16.84
C GLN A 252 -3.07 0.03 -18.21
N GLN A 253 -1.99 0.34 -18.92
CA GLN A 253 -1.64 -0.31 -20.19
C GLN A 253 -1.38 -1.81 -19.98
N ARG A 254 -0.61 -2.17 -18.94
CA ARG A 254 -0.31 -3.56 -18.63
C ARG A 254 -1.56 -4.39 -18.36
N VAL A 255 -2.56 -3.85 -17.67
CA VAL A 255 -3.85 -4.53 -17.47
C VAL A 255 -4.60 -4.71 -18.80
N THR A 256 -4.61 -3.70 -19.66
CA THR A 256 -5.19 -3.81 -21.01
C THR A 256 -4.52 -4.93 -21.81
N ASP A 257 -3.19 -4.98 -21.82
CA ASP A 257 -2.44 -6.03 -22.53
C ASP A 257 -2.78 -7.44 -22.00
N LEU A 258 -2.95 -7.60 -20.68
CA LEU A 258 -3.32 -8.87 -20.07
C LEU A 258 -4.76 -9.27 -20.42
N HIS A 259 -5.69 -8.31 -20.45
CA HIS A 259 -7.07 -8.55 -20.88
C HIS A 259 -7.14 -8.98 -22.34
N GLU A 260 -6.35 -8.37 -23.23
CA GLU A 260 -6.25 -8.77 -24.65
C GLU A 260 -5.70 -10.20 -24.82
N ARG A 261 -4.92 -10.67 -23.86
CA ARG A 261 -4.39 -12.05 -23.79
C ARG A 261 -5.34 -13.02 -23.08
N GLY A 262 -6.54 -12.59 -22.71
CA GLY A 262 -7.57 -13.41 -22.08
C GLY A 262 -7.48 -13.51 -20.56
N MET A 263 -6.55 -12.82 -19.90
CA MET A 263 -6.41 -12.79 -18.44
C MET A 263 -7.36 -11.77 -17.82
N THR A 264 -8.66 -12.01 -17.96
CA THR A 264 -9.74 -11.10 -17.54
C THR A 264 -9.75 -10.76 -16.04
N GLU A 265 -9.13 -11.60 -15.21
CA GLU A 265 -8.98 -11.43 -13.76
C GLU A 265 -8.00 -10.32 -13.37
N ALA A 266 -7.12 -9.91 -14.31
CA ALA A 266 -6.12 -8.87 -14.08
C ALA A 266 -6.78 -7.54 -13.70
N ARG A 267 -6.31 -6.89 -12.63
CA ARG A 267 -6.88 -5.63 -12.14
C ARG A 267 -5.84 -4.75 -11.48
N LEU A 268 -6.09 -3.45 -11.50
CA LEU A 268 -5.28 -2.50 -10.74
C LEU A 268 -5.85 -2.26 -9.35
N TYR A 269 -4.94 -2.18 -8.38
CA TYR A 269 -5.23 -1.85 -7.01
C TYR A 269 -4.44 -0.63 -6.57
N GLY A 270 -5.11 0.33 -5.91
CA GLY A 270 -4.51 1.57 -5.41
C GLY A 270 -4.43 2.73 -6.42
N ALA A 271 -4.80 2.52 -7.68
CA ALA A 271 -4.83 3.56 -8.72
C ALA A 271 -6.12 4.40 -8.74
N ASN A 272 -7.09 4.15 -7.85
CA ASN A 272 -8.38 4.83 -7.86
C ASN A 272 -8.36 6.10 -6.99
N PRO A 273 -8.32 7.32 -7.57
CA PRO A 273 -8.30 8.55 -6.78
C PRO A 273 -9.61 8.82 -6.02
N LYS A 274 -10.66 8.04 -6.29
CA LYS A 274 -11.99 8.16 -5.65
C LYS A 274 -12.22 7.12 -4.54
N ASP A 275 -11.25 6.28 -4.24
CA ASP A 275 -11.35 5.36 -3.10
C ASP A 275 -11.23 6.11 -1.77
N GLY A 276 -11.45 5.40 -0.66
CA GLY A 276 -11.39 5.97 0.69
C GLY A 276 -10.02 6.45 1.16
N VAL A 277 -8.96 6.22 0.38
CA VAL A 277 -7.60 6.72 0.63
C VAL A 277 -7.12 7.71 -0.44
N GLY A 278 -7.96 8.05 -1.43
CA GLY A 278 -7.61 8.94 -2.55
C GLY A 278 -6.54 8.38 -3.49
N GLY A 279 -6.47 7.06 -3.62
CA GLY A 279 -5.38 6.36 -4.28
C GLY A 279 -4.11 6.25 -3.43
N THR A 280 -3.18 5.44 -3.91
CA THR A 280 -1.96 5.05 -3.19
C THR A 280 -0.72 5.43 -3.99
N GLY A 281 0.40 5.68 -3.29
CA GLY A 281 1.71 5.84 -3.92
C GLY A 281 2.30 4.51 -4.42
N SER A 282 1.86 3.39 -3.87
CA SER A 282 2.22 2.05 -4.34
C SER A 282 1.01 1.43 -5.05
N VAL A 283 1.08 1.26 -6.37
CA VAL A 283 0.04 0.65 -7.22
C VAL A 283 0.41 -0.81 -7.51
N PHE A 284 -0.59 -1.67 -7.57
CA PHE A 284 -0.41 -3.11 -7.81
C PHE A 284 -1.24 -3.56 -8.99
N LEU A 285 -0.68 -4.40 -9.85
CA LEU A 285 -1.45 -5.25 -10.75
C LEU A 285 -1.61 -6.61 -10.07
N LEU A 286 -2.87 -7.00 -9.87
CA LEU A 286 -3.27 -8.25 -9.24
C LEU A 286 -3.89 -9.18 -10.28
N LEU A 287 -3.77 -10.49 -10.07
CA LEU A 287 -4.39 -11.55 -10.90
C LEU A 287 -5.57 -12.23 -10.20
N ASP A 288 -6.12 -11.58 -9.17
CA ASP A 288 -7.27 -12.03 -8.40
C ASP A 288 -7.88 -10.84 -7.63
N GLU A 289 -8.95 -11.09 -6.88
CA GLU A 289 -9.48 -10.17 -5.87
C GLU A 289 -8.39 -9.71 -4.89
N PRO A 290 -8.39 -8.42 -4.47
CA PRO A 290 -7.43 -7.92 -3.49
C PRO A 290 -7.45 -8.71 -2.16
N GLU A 291 -8.61 -9.24 -1.76
CA GLU A 291 -8.77 -10.04 -0.55
C GLU A 291 -7.93 -11.31 -0.54
N VAL A 292 -7.65 -11.89 -1.71
CA VAL A 292 -6.76 -13.07 -1.85
C VAL A 292 -5.33 -12.75 -1.43
N TYR A 293 -4.94 -11.49 -1.56
CA TYR A 293 -3.64 -10.98 -1.15
C TYR A 293 -3.65 -10.35 0.25
N GLY A 294 -4.76 -10.48 1.00
CA GLY A 294 -4.93 -9.81 2.29
C GLY A 294 -5.19 -8.30 2.18
N LEU A 295 -5.46 -7.78 0.97
CA LEU A 295 -5.70 -6.36 0.74
C LEU A 295 -7.20 -6.04 0.88
N PRO A 296 -7.58 -4.94 1.56
CA PRO A 296 -8.98 -4.53 1.65
C PRO A 296 -9.51 -4.09 0.27
N PRO A 297 -10.72 -4.50 -0.15
CA PRO A 297 -11.24 -4.15 -1.47
C PRO A 297 -11.56 -2.65 -1.64
N ASP A 298 -12.01 -1.99 -0.56
CA ASP A 298 -12.26 -0.55 -0.50
C ASP A 298 -11.65 0.03 0.78
N PRO A 299 -10.35 0.37 0.77
CA PRO A 299 -9.67 0.92 1.95
C PRO A 299 -10.22 2.31 2.27
N GLN A 300 -10.52 2.55 3.55
CA GLN A 300 -11.05 3.83 4.03
C GLN A 300 -10.18 4.36 5.18
N VAL A 301 -9.79 5.63 5.13
CA VAL A 301 -9.17 6.26 6.30
C VAL A 301 -10.23 6.56 7.36
N PRO A 302 -9.98 6.30 8.66
CA PRO A 302 -10.96 6.60 9.71
C PRO A 302 -11.39 8.07 9.74
N THR A 303 -10.48 8.96 9.36
CA THR A 303 -10.65 10.42 9.35
C THR A 303 -11.59 10.93 8.26
N ALA A 304 -11.87 10.14 7.22
CA ALA A 304 -12.73 10.55 6.10
C ALA A 304 -14.17 10.86 6.54
N SER A 305 -14.64 10.17 7.59
CA SER A 305 -15.99 10.32 8.12
C SER A 305 -16.12 11.43 9.18
N LEU A 306 -15.03 12.02 9.65
CA LEU A 306 -15.04 12.98 10.76
C LEU A 306 -15.93 14.20 10.50
N PRO A 307 -15.87 14.88 9.34
CA PRO A 307 -16.73 16.05 9.10
C PRO A 307 -18.23 15.72 9.19
N ALA A 308 -18.63 14.59 8.61
CA ALA A 308 -20.02 14.13 8.67
C ALA A 308 -20.43 13.73 10.10
N THR A 309 -19.53 13.08 10.84
CA THR A 309 -19.76 12.70 12.24
C THR A 309 -19.91 13.95 13.12
N TYR A 310 -19.01 14.93 13.02
CA TYR A 310 -19.11 16.19 13.78
C TYR A 310 -20.38 16.98 13.44
N ALA A 311 -20.79 17.01 12.16
CA ALA A 311 -22.06 17.62 11.78
C ALA A 311 -23.26 16.94 12.45
N ARG A 312 -23.28 15.60 12.49
CA ARG A 312 -24.33 14.82 13.18
C ARG A 312 -24.31 15.05 14.69
N VAL A 313 -23.14 15.10 15.31
CA VAL A 313 -22.99 15.44 16.74
C VAL A 313 -23.53 16.85 17.02
N GLY A 314 -23.21 17.82 16.16
CA GLY A 314 -23.74 19.18 16.26
C GLY A 314 -25.26 19.24 16.18
N ILE A 315 -25.87 18.52 15.23
CA ILE A 315 -27.33 18.40 15.10
C ILE A 315 -27.94 17.77 16.37
N ALA A 316 -27.37 16.68 16.87
CA ALA A 316 -27.85 16.02 18.08
C ALA A 316 -27.76 16.93 19.32
N ALA A 317 -26.64 17.65 19.47
CA ALA A 317 -26.44 18.62 20.55
C ALA A 317 -27.47 19.76 20.49
N ALA A 318 -27.70 20.33 19.29
CA ALA A 318 -28.72 21.35 19.08
C ALA A 318 -30.13 20.83 19.43
N GLY A 319 -30.44 19.60 19.04
CA GLY A 319 -31.69 18.94 19.40
C GLY A 319 -31.87 18.78 20.92
N MET A 320 -30.83 18.34 21.63
CA MET A 320 -30.86 18.22 23.09
C MET A 320 -31.07 19.59 23.77
N VAL A 321 -30.41 20.64 23.30
CA VAL A 321 -30.61 22.01 23.80
C VAL A 321 -32.03 22.50 23.55
N ALA A 322 -32.59 22.24 22.37
CA ALA A 322 -33.96 22.62 22.04
C ALA A 322 -34.99 21.91 22.93
N VAL A 323 -34.83 20.59 23.15
CA VAL A 323 -35.68 19.81 24.06
C VAL A 323 -35.59 20.35 25.49
N ALA A 324 -34.38 20.64 25.97
CA ALA A 324 -34.19 21.24 27.29
C ALA A 324 -34.87 22.61 27.40
N ALA A 325 -34.70 23.50 26.41
CA ALA A 325 -35.35 24.80 26.41
C ALA A 325 -36.89 24.70 26.38
N LEU A 326 -37.43 23.78 25.59
CA LEU A 326 -38.88 23.53 25.49
C LEU A 326 -39.46 22.96 26.79
N SER A 327 -38.71 22.14 27.55
CA SER A 327 -39.18 21.61 28.83
C SER A 327 -39.37 22.71 29.89
N PHE A 328 -38.51 23.75 29.89
CA PHE A 328 -38.66 24.92 30.75
C PHE A 328 -39.78 25.88 30.30
N LEU A 329 -40.12 25.92 29.01
CA LEU A 329 -41.24 26.71 28.50
C LEU A 329 -42.60 26.01 28.71
N GLY A 330 -42.64 24.68 28.66
CA GLY A 330 -43.86 23.88 28.87
C GLY A 330 -44.30 23.76 30.33
N GLY A 331 -43.38 23.89 31.29
CA GLY A 331 -43.67 23.82 32.74
C GLY A 331 -44.31 25.08 33.34
N ARG A 332 -44.65 26.09 32.52
CA ARG A 332 -45.23 27.37 32.94
C ARG A 332 -46.77 27.43 32.81
N ARG A 333 -47.45 26.29 32.71
CA ARG A 333 -48.92 26.16 32.76
C ARG A 333 -49.37 25.41 33.99
#